data_AF-A0A543NIH0-F1
#
_entry.id   AF-A0A543NIH0-F1
#
_cell.length_a   1.000
_cell.length_b   1.000
_cell.length_c   1.000
_cell.angle_alpha   90.00
_cell.angle_beta   90.00
_cell.angle_gamma   90.00
#
_symmetry.space_group_name_H-M   'P 1'
#
loop_
_entity.id
_entity.type
_entity.pdbx_description
1 polymer ?
#
loop_
_entity_poly.entity_id
_entity_poly.type
_entity_poly.pdbx_seq_one_letter_code
_entity_poly.pdbx_strand_id
1 'polypeptide(L)'
;MPRPKIRLTCCLCGKPLGQRAEALPLDAEWQRRHPNMVGILACRCALREEWRCYRPDGRYVDGHIPSAVSPSPCLDSWDHIGDDHTLVAAVIRHPRSALEQGAEEYLRHTAHRPGVAPEVARELRAALAAWDAEGSLINDWL
;
A
#
# COMPACT_ATOMS: atom_id res chain seq x y z
N MET A 1 26.12 -8.59 1.11
CA MET A 1 25.19 -8.94 0.01
C MET A 1 24.73 -7.66 -0.67
N PRO A 2 24.62 -7.62 -2.01
CA PRO A 2 24.09 -6.46 -2.72
C PRO A 2 22.62 -6.21 -2.34
N ARG A 3 22.19 -4.96 -2.39
CA ARG A 3 20.80 -4.58 -2.13
C ARG A 3 19.91 -5.09 -3.27
N PRO A 4 18.89 -5.91 -3.00
CA PRO A 4 17.96 -6.36 -4.04
C PRO A 4 17.13 -5.20 -4.59
N LYS A 5 16.67 -5.33 -5.83
CA LYS A 5 15.73 -4.38 -6.44
C LYS A 5 14.35 -4.54 -5.81
N ILE A 6 13.61 -3.46 -5.69
CA ILE A 6 12.22 -3.52 -5.21
C ILE A 6 11.36 -4.08 -6.34
N ARG A 7 10.74 -5.23 -6.15
CA ARG A 7 9.68 -5.71 -7.04
C ARG A 7 8.35 -5.34 -6.39
N LEU A 8 7.59 -4.44 -7.00
CA LEU A 8 6.29 -4.03 -6.47
C LEU A 8 5.32 -3.90 -7.64
N THR A 9 4.14 -4.47 -7.48
CA THR A 9 3.06 -4.41 -8.46
C THR A 9 1.97 -3.46 -7.96
N CYS A 10 1.49 -2.55 -8.83
CA CYS A 10 0.43 -1.62 -8.50
C CYS A 10 -0.83 -2.36 -8.05
N CYS A 11 -1.37 -2.01 -6.88
CA CYS A 11 -2.58 -2.62 -6.32
C CYS A 11 -3.82 -2.47 -7.22
N LEU A 12 -3.88 -1.41 -8.04
CA LEU A 12 -5.04 -1.09 -8.86
C LEU A 12 -4.93 -1.61 -10.30
N CYS A 13 -3.83 -1.31 -10.99
CA CYS A 13 -3.68 -1.66 -12.42
C CYS A 13 -2.80 -2.89 -12.69
N GLY A 14 -2.24 -3.53 -11.66
CA GLY A 14 -1.42 -4.74 -11.81
C GLY A 14 -0.08 -4.54 -12.53
N LYS A 15 0.32 -3.29 -12.83
CA LYS A 15 1.59 -3.02 -13.51
C LYS A 15 2.76 -2.92 -12.52
N PRO A 16 3.96 -3.39 -12.87
CA PRO A 16 5.14 -3.23 -12.03
C PRO A 16 5.53 -1.74 -11.88
N LEU A 17 5.91 -1.33 -10.67
CA LEU A 17 6.43 0.00 -10.41
C LEU A 17 7.94 0.05 -10.70
N GLY A 18 8.37 1.10 -11.41
CA GLY A 18 9.79 1.33 -11.69
C GLY A 18 10.55 1.74 -10.42
N GLN A 19 11.87 1.46 -10.37
CA GLN A 19 12.69 1.75 -9.17
C GLN A 19 12.74 3.23 -8.76
N ARG A 20 12.41 4.14 -9.68
CA ARG A 20 12.35 5.59 -9.46
C ARG A 20 10.92 6.13 -9.47
N ALA A 21 9.93 5.25 -9.53
CA ALA A 21 8.54 5.66 -9.49
C ALA A 21 8.13 6.07 -8.07
N GLU A 22 7.12 6.91 -8.01
CA GLU A 22 6.35 7.18 -6.80
C GLU A 22 5.32 6.07 -6.61
N ALA A 23 5.00 5.81 -5.35
CA ALA A 23 3.90 4.97 -4.93
C ALA A 23 2.93 5.79 -4.08
N LEU A 24 1.65 5.62 -4.36
CA LEU A 24 0.53 6.33 -3.77
C LEU A 24 -0.20 5.38 -2.83
N PRO A 25 -0.15 5.56 -1.51
CA PRO A 25 -0.98 4.79 -0.59
C PRO A 25 -2.44 5.17 -0.79
N LEU A 26 -3.29 4.17 -1.03
CA LEU A 26 -4.74 4.35 -1.14
C LEU A 26 -5.42 3.91 0.16
N ASP A 27 -6.45 4.62 0.59
CA ASP A 27 -7.15 4.27 1.82
C ASP A 27 -8.25 3.20 1.61
N ALA A 28 -9.02 2.95 2.66
CA ALA A 28 -10.08 1.94 2.64
C ALA A 28 -11.25 2.27 1.70
N GLU A 29 -11.48 3.54 1.34
CA GLU A 29 -12.54 3.91 0.38
C GLU A 29 -12.19 3.39 -1.03
N TRP A 30 -10.90 3.43 -1.40
CA TRP A 30 -10.41 2.79 -2.63
C TRP A 30 -10.62 1.28 -2.61
N GLN A 31 -10.25 0.60 -1.52
CA GLN A 31 -10.45 -0.85 -1.39
C GLN A 31 -11.93 -1.23 -1.48
N ARG A 32 -12.82 -0.44 -0.86
CA ARG A 32 -14.27 -0.64 -0.92
C ARG A 32 -14.81 -0.56 -2.36
N ARG A 33 -14.28 0.36 -3.16
CA ARG A 33 -14.70 0.57 -4.56
C ARG A 33 -14.04 -0.41 -5.53
N HIS A 34 -12.87 -0.93 -5.17
CA HIS A 34 -12.09 -1.85 -5.97
C HIS A 34 -11.75 -3.11 -5.16
N PRO A 35 -12.71 -4.03 -4.97
CA PRO A 35 -12.55 -5.18 -4.07
C PRO A 35 -11.45 -6.17 -4.50
N ASN A 36 -10.97 -6.07 -5.74
CA ASN A 36 -9.88 -6.91 -6.27
C ASN A 36 -8.48 -6.31 -6.05
N MET A 37 -8.37 -5.16 -5.39
CA MET A 37 -7.06 -4.59 -5.06
C MET A 37 -6.27 -5.51 -4.14
N VAL A 38 -4.97 -5.61 -4.39
CA VAL A 38 -4.02 -6.33 -3.52
C VAL A 38 -3.11 -5.31 -2.86
N GLY A 39 -3.16 -5.21 -1.52
CA GLY A 39 -2.50 -4.14 -0.79
C GLY A 39 -3.09 -2.76 -1.08
N ILE A 40 -2.28 -1.71 -0.93
CA ILE A 40 -2.71 -0.31 -1.06
C ILE A 40 -1.77 0.58 -1.87
N LEU A 41 -0.62 0.07 -2.32
CA LEU A 41 0.37 0.90 -3.00
C LEU A 41 0.08 0.97 -4.50
N ALA A 42 -0.47 2.10 -4.94
CA ALA A 42 -0.78 2.33 -6.35
C ALA A 42 0.34 3.09 -7.07
N CYS A 43 0.38 2.97 -8.39
CA CYS A 43 1.10 3.92 -9.23
C CYS A 43 0.17 5.08 -9.63
N ARG A 44 0.68 6.01 -10.45
CA ARG A 44 -0.08 7.17 -10.95
C ARG A 44 -1.35 6.83 -11.76
N CYS A 45 -1.71 5.56 -11.95
CA CYS A 45 -3.02 5.20 -12.50
C CYS A 45 -4.16 5.65 -11.60
N ALA A 46 -3.96 5.69 -10.26
CA ALA A 46 -4.98 6.15 -9.32
C ALA A 46 -5.40 7.60 -9.59
N LEU A 47 -4.46 8.45 -10.01
CA LEU A 47 -4.71 9.86 -10.35
C LEU A 47 -5.57 10.08 -11.60
N ARG A 48 -5.91 9.00 -12.34
CA ARG A 48 -6.75 9.09 -13.54
C ARG A 48 -8.20 8.72 -13.28
N GLU A 49 -8.50 8.20 -12.11
CA GLU A 49 -9.83 7.77 -11.75
C GLU A 49 -10.48 8.77 -10.79
N GLU A 50 -11.68 9.21 -11.15
CA GLU A 50 -12.39 10.27 -10.44
C GLU A 50 -13.79 9.80 -10.06
N TRP A 51 -14.16 10.03 -8.81
CA TRP A 51 -15.52 9.89 -8.32
C TRP A 51 -15.77 10.87 -7.19
N ARG A 52 -17.04 11.21 -6.98
CA ARG A 52 -17.45 12.05 -5.85
C ARG A 52 -17.80 11.20 -4.63
N CYS A 53 -17.59 11.80 -3.46
CA CYS A 53 -17.97 11.19 -2.19
C CYS A 53 -19.41 11.50 -1.78
N TYR A 54 -20.08 12.44 -2.46
CA TYR A 54 -21.43 12.88 -2.17
C TYR A 54 -22.42 12.63 -3.31
N ARG A 55 -23.69 12.55 -2.94
CA ARG A 55 -24.86 12.50 -3.82
C ARG A 55 -25.31 13.91 -4.22
N PRO A 56 -26.18 14.06 -5.24
CA PRO A 56 -26.71 15.37 -5.64
C PRO A 56 -27.41 16.15 -4.52
N ASP A 57 -27.90 15.47 -3.48
CA ASP A 57 -28.54 16.07 -2.31
C ASP A 57 -27.54 16.53 -1.22
N GLY A 58 -26.24 16.42 -1.47
CA GLY A 58 -25.17 16.86 -0.57
C GLY A 58 -24.79 15.86 0.53
N ARG A 59 -25.48 14.72 0.65
CA ARG A 59 -25.10 13.67 1.61
C ARG A 59 -23.99 12.80 1.04
N TYR A 60 -23.14 12.25 1.91
CA TYR A 60 -22.18 11.24 1.49
C TYR A 60 -22.88 10.02 0.88
N VAL A 61 -22.19 9.34 -0.04
CA VAL A 61 -22.62 8.04 -0.56
C VAL A 61 -22.62 7.00 0.55
N ASP A 62 -23.48 5.98 0.46
CA ASP A 62 -23.58 4.97 1.51
C ASP A 62 -22.25 4.23 1.67
N GLY A 63 -21.85 4.03 2.94
CA GLY A 63 -20.59 3.37 3.27
C GLY A 63 -19.34 4.20 2.99
N HIS A 64 -19.46 5.51 2.76
CA HIS A 64 -18.31 6.41 2.65
C HIS A 64 -17.42 6.33 3.89
N ILE A 65 -16.14 6.10 3.66
CA ILE A 65 -15.10 6.09 4.70
C ILE A 65 -14.38 7.44 4.64
N PRO A 66 -14.38 8.26 5.71
CA PRO A 66 -13.67 9.54 5.70
C PRO A 66 -12.16 9.36 5.50
N SER A 67 -11.54 10.25 4.74
CA SER A 67 -10.08 10.27 4.59
C SER A 67 -9.41 10.62 5.91
N ALA A 68 -8.35 9.88 6.25
CA ALA A 68 -7.55 10.16 7.43
C ALA A 68 -6.59 11.36 7.26
N VAL A 69 -6.40 11.84 6.02
CA VAL A 69 -5.34 12.81 5.68
C VAL A 69 -5.88 14.24 5.54
N SER A 70 -7.19 14.39 5.27
CA SER A 70 -7.79 15.68 4.95
C SER A 70 -8.53 16.27 6.16
N PRO A 71 -8.10 17.45 6.69
CA PRO A 71 -8.87 18.17 7.71
C PRO A 71 -10.07 18.93 7.12
N SER A 72 -10.20 18.98 5.79
CA SER A 72 -11.33 19.56 5.07
C SER A 72 -12.37 18.49 4.70
N PRO A 73 -13.60 18.89 4.31
CA PRO A 73 -14.61 17.94 3.85
C PRO A 73 -14.08 17.08 2.69
N CYS A 74 -14.25 15.76 2.76
CA CYS A 74 -13.89 14.86 1.66
C CYS A 74 -14.82 15.14 0.47
N LEU A 75 -14.26 15.54 -0.66
CA LEU A 75 -15.00 15.91 -1.86
C LEU A 75 -15.03 14.76 -2.87
N ASP A 76 -13.90 14.12 -3.10
CA ASP A 76 -13.73 13.15 -4.18
C ASP A 76 -12.63 12.10 -3.91
N SER A 77 -12.30 11.32 -4.93
CA SER A 77 -11.30 10.26 -4.89
C SER A 77 -9.91 10.72 -4.48
N TRP A 78 -9.54 11.98 -4.75
CA TRP A 78 -8.22 12.52 -4.46
C TRP A 78 -8.01 12.74 -2.97
N ASP A 79 -9.07 13.05 -2.22
CA ASP A 79 -9.00 13.13 -0.76
C ASP A 79 -8.60 11.79 -0.13
N HIS A 80 -8.83 10.68 -0.83
CA HIS A 80 -8.55 9.30 -0.38
C HIS A 80 -7.19 8.77 -0.83
N ILE A 81 -6.34 9.63 -1.40
CA ILE A 81 -4.96 9.32 -1.79
C ILE A 81 -4.04 9.92 -0.73
N GLY A 82 -3.19 9.08 -0.12
CA GLY A 82 -2.17 9.54 0.83
C GLY A 82 -1.00 10.24 0.14
N ASP A 83 -0.06 10.77 0.94
CA ASP A 83 1.11 11.47 0.43
C ASP A 83 1.95 10.61 -0.54
N ASP A 84 2.42 11.24 -1.61
CA ASP A 84 3.37 10.62 -2.54
C ASP A 84 4.62 10.14 -1.80
N HIS A 85 4.98 8.89 -2.05
CA HIS A 85 6.17 8.28 -1.48
C HIS A 85 7.13 7.84 -2.57
N THR A 86 8.43 8.05 -2.35
CA THR A 86 9.43 7.26 -3.10
C THR A 86 9.15 5.78 -2.89
N LEU A 87 9.40 4.94 -3.90
CA LEU A 87 9.12 3.50 -3.81
C LEU A 87 9.74 2.85 -2.55
N VAL A 88 10.93 3.30 -2.15
CA VAL A 88 11.61 2.84 -0.94
C VAL A 88 10.82 3.21 0.32
N ALA A 89 10.41 4.47 0.44
CA ALA A 89 9.67 4.95 1.60
C ALA A 89 8.31 4.25 1.71
N ALA A 90 7.60 4.08 0.60
CA ALA A 90 6.31 3.39 0.55
C ALA A 90 6.41 1.95 1.06
N VAL A 91 7.39 1.19 0.56
CA VAL A 91 7.60 -0.21 0.94
C VAL A 91 7.95 -0.35 2.42
N ILE A 92 8.71 0.59 2.97
CA ILE A 92 9.08 0.58 4.40
C ILE A 92 7.91 0.98 5.30
N ARG A 93 7.13 1.99 4.90
CA ARG A 93 5.99 2.50 5.68
C ARG A 93 4.76 1.60 5.66
N HIS A 94 4.59 0.83 4.58
CA HIS A 94 3.44 -0.06 4.39
C HIS A 94 3.92 -1.50 4.11
N PRO A 95 4.63 -2.14 5.06
CA PRO A 95 5.33 -3.40 4.81
C PRO A 95 4.37 -4.54 4.47
N ARG A 96 3.18 -4.59 5.09
CA ARG A 96 2.17 -5.61 4.79
C ARG A 96 1.72 -5.55 3.33
N SER A 97 1.26 -4.38 2.89
CA SER A 97 0.84 -4.19 1.50
C SER A 97 1.99 -4.39 0.53
N ALA A 98 3.20 -3.98 0.89
CA ALA A 98 4.37 -4.23 0.07
C ALA A 98 4.69 -5.73 -0.09
N LEU A 99 4.47 -6.56 0.94
CA LEU A 99 4.60 -8.03 0.86
C LEU A 99 3.57 -8.61 -0.11
N GLU A 100 2.28 -8.27 0.09
CA GLU A 100 1.17 -8.68 -0.77
C GLU A 100 1.41 -8.30 -2.25
N GLN A 101 2.14 -7.21 -2.47
CA GLN A 101 2.43 -6.66 -3.80
C GLN A 101 3.82 -7.06 -4.36
N GLY A 102 4.54 -7.96 -3.69
CA GLY A 102 5.72 -8.66 -4.21
C GLY A 102 7.09 -8.16 -3.73
N ALA A 103 7.16 -7.27 -2.73
CA ALA A 103 8.41 -6.65 -2.27
C ALA A 103 9.18 -7.48 -1.22
N GLU A 104 8.83 -8.75 -1.04
CA GLU A 104 9.32 -9.62 0.02
C GLU A 104 10.85 -9.69 0.11
N GLU A 105 11.54 -9.97 -1.01
CA GLU A 105 13.01 -10.08 -1.04
C GLU A 105 13.69 -8.80 -0.51
N TYR A 106 13.16 -7.65 -0.90
CA TYR A 106 13.66 -6.36 -0.47
C TYR A 106 13.43 -6.10 1.02
N LEU A 107 12.25 -6.47 1.53
CA LEU A 107 11.91 -6.32 2.94
C LEU A 107 12.75 -7.23 3.82
N ARG A 108 12.94 -8.50 3.44
CA ARG A 108 13.81 -9.46 4.16
C ARG A 108 15.25 -8.95 4.22
N HIS A 109 15.79 -8.44 3.12
CA HIS A 109 17.11 -7.83 3.11
C HIS A 109 17.20 -6.62 4.05
N THR A 110 16.22 -5.72 3.95
CA THR A 110 16.23 -4.46 4.71
C THR A 110 16.09 -4.70 6.22
N ALA A 111 15.25 -5.65 6.63
CA ALA A 111 15.04 -6.02 8.03
C ALA A 111 16.31 -6.46 8.78
N HIS A 112 17.32 -6.96 8.06
CA HIS A 112 18.57 -7.48 8.63
C HIS A 112 19.79 -6.62 8.28
N ARG A 113 19.59 -5.51 7.56
CA ARG A 113 20.69 -4.69 7.07
C ARG A 113 21.29 -3.84 8.21
N PRO A 114 22.63 -3.82 8.38
CA PRO A 114 23.28 -2.89 9.28
C PRO A 114 22.99 -1.42 8.92
N GLY A 115 22.66 -0.60 9.93
CA GLY A 115 22.38 0.83 9.77
C GLY A 115 20.91 1.20 9.51
N VAL A 116 20.00 0.22 9.45
CA VAL A 116 18.56 0.50 9.54
C VAL A 116 18.21 0.81 10.99
N ALA A 117 17.37 1.84 11.21
CA ALA A 117 16.91 2.21 12.55
C ALA A 117 16.27 0.99 13.25
N PRO A 118 16.60 0.72 14.54
CA PRO A 118 16.12 -0.46 15.24
C PRO A 118 14.60 -0.62 15.23
N GLU A 119 13.87 0.48 15.33
CA GLU A 119 12.41 0.53 15.32
C GLU A 119 11.86 0.06 13.97
N VAL A 120 12.38 0.60 12.87
CA VAL A 120 12.02 0.19 11.51
C VAL A 120 12.36 -1.29 11.30
N ALA A 121 13.56 -1.72 11.69
CA ALA A 121 13.95 -3.12 11.56
C ALA A 121 13.05 -4.07 12.38
N ARG A 122 12.54 -3.63 13.53
CA ARG A 122 11.59 -4.39 14.35
C ARG A 122 10.22 -4.48 13.67
N GLU A 123 9.69 -3.37 13.14
CA GLU A 123 8.42 -3.34 12.42
C GLU A 123 8.45 -4.23 11.17
N LEU A 124 9.53 -4.17 10.39
CA LEU A 124 9.69 -5.02 9.21
C LEU A 124 9.75 -6.50 9.58
N ARG A 125 10.46 -6.86 10.66
CA ARG A 125 10.52 -8.25 11.15
C ARG A 125 9.16 -8.74 11.64
N ALA A 126 8.39 -7.89 12.32
CA ALA A 126 7.05 -8.23 12.76
C ALA A 126 6.11 -8.49 11.57
N ALA A 127 6.15 -7.63 10.55
CA ALA A 127 5.36 -7.80 9.33
C ALA A 127 5.73 -9.09 8.57
N LEU A 128 7.03 -9.39 8.45
CA LEU A 128 7.52 -10.62 7.83
C LEU A 128 7.11 -11.87 8.61
N ALA A 129 7.17 -11.84 9.95
CA ALA A 129 6.76 -12.97 10.77
C ALA A 129 5.27 -13.28 10.62
N ALA A 130 4.42 -12.25 10.55
CA ALA A 130 2.99 -12.42 10.29
C ALA A 130 2.73 -13.01 8.90
N TRP A 131 3.41 -12.49 7.88
CA TRP A 131 3.33 -13.01 6.51
C TRP A 131 3.75 -14.47 6.39
N ASP A 132 4.85 -14.85 7.05
CA ASP A 132 5.35 -16.22 7.06
C ASP A 132 4.37 -17.18 7.73
N ALA A 133 3.70 -16.74 8.81
CA ALA A 133 2.66 -17.51 9.47
C ALA A 133 1.43 -17.72 8.57
N GLU A 134 0.99 -16.67 7.84
CA GLU A 134 -0.13 -16.76 6.89
C GLU A 134 0.19 -17.72 5.72
N GLY A 135 1.40 -17.66 5.16
CA GLY A 135 1.84 -18.55 4.08
C GLY A 135 2.00 -20.01 4.53
N SER A 136 2.42 -20.25 5.78
CA SER A 136 2.50 -21.62 6.34
C SER A 136 1.12 -22.25 6.46
N LEU A 137 0.11 -21.47 6.88
CA LEU A 137 -1.25 -21.99 6.96
C LEU A 137 -1.75 -22.45 5.60
N ILE A 138 -1.55 -21.65 4.54
CA ILE A 138 -2.01 -22.01 3.18
C ILE A 138 -1.37 -23.31 2.68
N ASN A 139 -0.07 -23.53 2.96
CA ASN A 139 0.64 -24.72 2.52
C ASN A 139 0.26 -25.99 3.31
N ASP A 140 -0.24 -25.86 4.54
CA ASP A 140 -0.67 -27.01 5.36
C ASP A 140 -2.06 -27.56 4.95
N TRP A 141 -2.80 -26.84 4.10
CA TRP A 141 -4.12 -27.27 3.58
C TRP A 141 -4.08 -27.84 2.15
N LEU A 142 -2.90 -27.92 1.52
CA LEU A 142 -2.68 -28.47 0.18
C LEU A 142 -1.93 -29.80 0.26
#